data_AF-A0A943NDP8-F1
#
_entry.id   AF-A0A943NDP8-F1
#
_cell.length_a   1.000
_cell.length_b   1.000
_cell.length_c   1.000
_cell.angle_alpha   90.00
_cell.angle_beta   90.00
_cell.angle_gamma   90.00
#
_symmetry.space_group_name_H-M   'P 1'
#
loop_
_entity.id
_entity.type
_entity.pdbx_description
1 polymer ?
#
loop_
_entity_poly.entity_id
_entity_poly.type
_entity_poly.pdbx_seq_one_letter_code
_entity_poly.pdbx_strand_id
1 'polypeptide(L)' 'MVDKSRSRKAGGVGLGLALVKRIVAMHGGKLGILSRIELGTCVEIELPQ' A
#
# COMPACT_ATOMS: atom_id res chain seq x y z
N MET A 1 -11.37 -3.45 17.57
CA MET A 1 -11.09 -2.08 17.11
C MET A 1 -9.60 -2.02 16.78
N VAL A 2 -9.23 -2.03 15.49
CA VAL A 2 -7.81 -1.97 15.09
C VAL A 2 -7.37 -0.51 15.12
N ASP A 3 -6.69 -0.14 16.20
CA ASP A 3 -5.78 0.99 16.27
C ASP A 3 -4.67 0.67 17.30
N LYS A 4 -3.43 1.09 16.98
CA LYS A 4 -2.30 1.51 17.88
C LYS A 4 -0.90 1.05 17.48
N SER A 5 -0.73 0.05 16.63
CA SER A 5 0.57 -0.65 16.55
C SER A 5 0.96 -1.03 15.13
N ARG A 6 1.08 -0.03 14.23
CA ARG A 6 1.62 -0.22 12.87
C ARG A 6 2.93 -1.01 12.99
N SER A 7 2.82 -2.30 12.66
CA SER A 7 3.63 -3.40 13.18
C SER A 7 5.11 -3.24 12.84
N ARG A 8 5.85 -2.54 13.69
CA ARG A 8 7.31 -2.50 13.66
C ARG A 8 7.78 -3.86 14.16
N LYS A 9 8.44 -4.62 13.28
CA LYS A 9 9.22 -5.87 13.52
C LYS A 9 8.54 -7.25 13.50
N ALA A 10 7.21 -7.40 13.57
CA ALA A 10 6.61 -8.75 13.53
C ALA A 10 5.40 -8.80 12.60
N GLY A 11 5.57 -9.44 11.43
CA GLY A 11 4.51 -9.92 10.53
C GLY A 11 3.16 -9.20 10.62
N GLY A 12 3.02 -8.06 9.96
CA GLY A 12 1.73 -7.41 9.83
C GLY A 12 0.74 -8.31 9.09
N VAL A 13 -0.54 -8.24 9.45
CA VAL A 13 -1.65 -9.02 8.85
C VAL A 13 -1.99 -8.65 7.39
N GLY A 14 -1.08 -8.01 6.64
CA GLY A 14 -1.27 -7.68 5.23
C GLY A 14 -2.27 -6.55 4.92
N LEU A 15 -2.80 -5.86 5.93
CA LEU A 15 -3.85 -4.84 5.73
C LEU A 15 -3.37 -3.54 5.07
N GLY A 16 -2.06 -3.26 5.08
CA GLY A 16 -1.53 -1.97 4.61
C GLY A 16 -1.88 -1.68 3.16
N LEU A 17 -1.57 -2.61 2.25
CA LEU A 17 -1.79 -2.41 0.82
C LEU A 17 -3.27 -2.50 0.43
N ALA A 18 -4.05 -3.31 1.14
CA ALA A 18 -5.50 -3.37 0.99
C ALA A 18 -6.16 -2.02 1.34
N LEU A 19 -5.69 -1.37 2.42
CA LEU A 19 -6.16 -0.04 2.80
C LEU A 19 -5.74 1.00 1.76
N VAL A 20 -4.48 1.00 1.32
CA VAL A 20 -3.98 1.92 0.29
C VAL A 20 -4.79 1.79 -1.00
N LYS A 21 -5.02 0.56 -1.49
CA LYS A 21 -5.85 0.33 -2.69
C LYS A 21 -7.25 0.93 -2.55
N ARG A 22 -7.88 0.76 -1.38
CA ARG A 22 -9.21 1.31 -1.12
C ARG A 22 -9.20 2.85 -1.06
N ILE A 23 -8.21 3.44 -0.39
CA ILE A 23 -8.04 4.89 -0.32
C ILE A 23 -7.83 5.48 -1.72
N VAL A 24 -6.88 4.95 -2.49
CA VAL A 24 -6.58 5.42 -3.84
C VAL A 24 -7.81 5.33 -4.75
N ALA A 25 -8.55 4.21 -4.71
CA ALA A 25 -9.78 4.05 -5.47
C ALA A 25 -10.88 5.06 -5.06
N MET A 26 -11.03 5.35 -3.77
CA MET A 26 -11.98 6.37 -3.29
C MET A 26 -11.63 7.79 -3.78
N HIS A 27 -10.35 8.05 -4.06
CA HIS A 27 -9.88 9.32 -4.62
C HIS A 27 -9.87 9.30 -6.17
N GLY A 28 -10.42 8.27 -6.82
CA GLY A 28 -10.40 8.13 -8.28
C GLY A 28 -9.01 7.88 -8.88
N GLY A 29 -8.03 7.55 -8.04
CA GLY A 29 -6.65 7.31 -8.44
C GLY A 29 -6.37 5.86 -8.85
N LYS A 30 -5.11 5.62 -9.24
CA LYS A 30 -4.57 4.30 -9.61
C LYS A 30 -3.36 3.95 -8.75
N LEU A 31 -3.19 2.66 -8.49
CA LEU A 31 -2.06 2.09 -7.75
C LEU A 31 -1.27 1.15 -8.67
N GLY A 32 0.02 1.41 -8.84
CA GLY A 32 0.98 0.57 -9.56
C GLY A 32 2.00 -0.06 -8.63
N ILE A 33 2.42 -1.29 -8.93
CA ILE A 33 3.49 -1.99 -8.19
C ILE A 33 4.41 -2.64 -9.22
N LEU A 34 5.70 -2.29 -9.15
CA LEU A 34 6.74 -2.83 -10.00
C LEU A 34 7.80 -3.46 -9.10
N SER A 35 8.05 -4.75 -9.26
CA SER A 35 9.04 -5.46 -8.47
C SER A 35 10.00 -6.20 -9.37
N ARG A 36 11.29 -6.17 -9.02
CA ARG A 36 12.36 -6.93 -9.68
C ARG A 36 13.19 -7.61 -8.59
N ILE A 37 13.36 -8.93 -8.73
CA ILE A 37 14.22 -9.72 -7.83
C ILE A 37 15.63 -9.12 -7.85
N GLU A 38 16.28 -9.08 -6.68
CA GLU A 38 17.59 -8.43 -6.46
C GLU A 38 17.68 -6.91 -6.71
N LEU A 39 16.60 -6.23 -7.14
CA LEU A 39 16.59 -4.77 -7.34
C LEU A 39 15.65 -4.05 -6.36
N GLY A 40 14.55 -4.69 -5.97
CA GLY A 40 13.57 -4.16 -5.04
C GLY A 40 12.19 -3.94 -5.66
N THR A 41 11.37 -3.14 -4.96
CA THR A 41 9.97 -2.90 -5.32
C THR A 41 9.68 -1.39 -5.31
N CYS A 42 9.11 -0.90 -6.41
CA CYS A 42 8.54 0.43 -6.54
C CYS A 42 7.01 0.34 -6.40
N VAL A 43 6.41 1.29 -5.68
CA VAL A 43 4.96 1.43 -5.54
C VAL A 43 4.60 2.87 -5.94
N GLU A 44 3.70 3.00 -6.90
CA GLU A 44 3.35 4.27 -7.52
C GLU A 44 1.85 4.54 -7.35
N ILE A 45 1.49 5.80 -7.09
CA ILE A 45 0.12 6.25 -6.95
C ILE A 45 -0.10 7.43 -7.89
N GLU A 46 -1.09 7.30 -8.76
CA GLU A 46 -1.57 8.38 -9.62
C GLU A 46 -2.91 8.86 -9.06
N LEU A 47 -3.05 10.16 -8.81
CA LEU A 47 -4.31 10.77 -8.40
C LEU A 47 -4.85 11.65 -9.54
N PRO A 48 -6.17 11.73 -9.73
CA PRO A 48 -6.77 12.70 -10.64
C PRO A 48 -6.49 14.14 -10.15
N GLN A 49 -6.54 15.11 -11.08
CA GLN A 49 -6.34 16.53 -10.79
C GLN A 49 -7.49 17.14 -9.98
#